data_AF-A0A662CG51-F1
#
_entry.id   AF-A0A662CG51-F1
#
_cell.length_a   1.000
_cell.length_b   1.000
_cell.length_c   1.000
_cell.angle_alpha   90.00
_cell.angle_beta   90.00
_cell.angle_gamma   90.00
#
_symmetry.space_group_name_H-M   'P 1'
#
loop_
_entity.id
_entity.type
_entity.pdbx_description
1 polymer ?
#
loop_
_entity_poly.entity_id
_entity_poly.type
_entity_poly.pdbx_seq_one_letter_code
_entity_poly.pdbx_strand_id
1 'polypeptide(L)'
;MPGEEVKTPYSHLRSGKKALLLFSHDLTQEQIEELERGWGVEVIEPLPPELQKLWSSVPPHLDSLSQYLAPVLEWMEKIGEPGDKAVIQGDFGAVYLAVRRAFELGVTPLYATTRREVREVLQPDGSVKQERVFRHVRFRVYGR
;
A
#
# COMPACT_ATOMS: atom_id res chain seq x y z
N MET A 1 -5.10 2.16 -31.67
CA MET A 1 -3.83 2.64 -31.09
C MET A 1 -3.43 1.61 -30.05
N PRO A 2 -2.25 0.97 -30.15
CA PRO A 2 -1.86 -0.03 -29.18
C PRO A 2 -1.62 0.67 -27.83
N GLY A 3 -2.26 0.14 -26.78
CA GLY A 3 -2.19 0.70 -25.43
C GLY A 3 -0.75 0.71 -24.92
N GLU A 4 -0.33 1.85 -24.38
CA GLU A 4 0.92 1.94 -23.64
C GLU A 4 0.86 0.97 -22.47
N GLU A 5 1.73 -0.05 -22.49
CA GLU A 5 2.04 -0.83 -21.30
C GLU A 5 2.53 0.13 -20.22
N VAL A 6 1.75 0.29 -19.16
CA VAL A 6 2.20 0.94 -17.93
C VAL A 6 3.29 0.06 -17.34
N LYS A 7 4.54 0.35 -17.70
CA LYS A 7 5.71 -0.25 -17.06
C LYS A 7 5.72 0.20 -15.61
N THR A 8 5.27 -0.67 -14.71
CA THR A 8 5.47 -0.48 -13.28
C THR A 8 6.98 -0.45 -13.03
N PRO A 9 7.50 0.48 -12.20
CA PRO A 9 8.95 0.65 -12.02
C PRO A 9 9.64 -0.51 -11.27
N TYR A 10 8.91 -1.60 -11.01
CA TYR A 10 9.29 -2.69 -10.11
C TYR A 10 9.62 -4.01 -10.84
N SER A 11 9.62 -4.02 -12.19
CA SER A 11 9.77 -5.26 -12.97
C SER A 11 11.22 -5.71 -13.12
N HIS A 12 11.71 -6.49 -12.15
CA HIS A 12 12.82 -7.43 -12.36
C HIS A 12 12.45 -8.77 -11.71
N LEU A 13 12.28 -9.82 -12.53
CA LEU A 13 12.11 -11.20 -12.07
C LEU A 13 13.33 -11.61 -11.23
N ARG A 14 13.21 -11.49 -9.90
CA ARG A 14 14.12 -12.06 -8.91
C ARG A 14 13.32 -13.00 -8.02
N SER A 15 13.87 -14.19 -7.75
CA SER A 15 13.38 -15.04 -6.67
C SER A 15 13.84 -14.40 -5.36
N GLY A 16 12.90 -13.89 -4.56
CA GLY A 16 13.21 -13.14 -3.34
C GLY A 16 11.93 -12.79 -2.56
N LYS A 17 12.08 -12.26 -1.33
CA LYS A 17 10.92 -11.91 -0.48
C LYS A 17 10.10 -10.79 -1.10
N LYS A 18 8.78 -10.97 -1.14
CA LYS A 18 7.84 -10.02 -1.77
C LYS A 18 7.28 -9.02 -0.77
N ALA A 19 6.94 -7.83 -1.26
CA ALA A 19 6.00 -6.91 -0.64
C ALA A 19 4.77 -6.76 -1.53
N LEU A 20 3.64 -7.32 -1.09
CA LEU A 20 2.33 -7.10 -1.71
C LEU A 20 1.85 -5.70 -1.37
N LEU A 21 1.48 -4.88 -2.36
CA LEU A 21 1.02 -3.52 -2.11
C LEU A 21 -0.50 -3.40 -2.22
N LEU A 22 -1.16 -3.15 -1.08
CA LEU A 22 -2.58 -2.84 -0.98
C LEU A 22 -2.72 -1.40 -0.44
N PHE A 23 -2.61 -0.43 -1.34
CA PHE A 23 -2.70 1.00 -1.05
C PHE A 23 -3.15 1.78 -2.29
N SER A 24 -3.73 2.97 -2.11
CA SER A 24 -4.34 3.74 -3.21
C SER A 24 -3.42 4.75 -3.93
N HIS A 25 -2.17 4.87 -3.51
CA HIS A 25 -1.20 5.83 -4.08
C HIS A 25 0.02 5.07 -4.60
N ASP A 26 1.08 5.77 -5.02
CA ASP A 26 2.38 5.17 -5.32
C ASP A 26 3.31 5.25 -4.11
N LEU A 27 4.24 4.30 -3.97
CA LEU A 27 5.21 4.35 -2.89
C LEU A 27 6.16 5.51 -3.16
N THR A 28 6.50 6.23 -2.09
CA THR A 28 7.61 7.18 -2.11
C THR A 28 8.94 6.43 -2.17
N GLN A 29 9.98 7.10 -2.66
CA GLN A 29 11.35 6.54 -2.68
C GLN A 29 11.81 6.11 -1.27
N GLU A 30 11.49 6.88 -0.24
CA GLU A 30 11.81 6.56 1.17
C GLU A 30 11.14 5.25 1.63
N GLN A 31 9.91 4.97 1.17
CA GLN A 31 9.21 3.73 1.47
C GLN A 31 9.83 2.53 0.75
N ILE A 32 10.20 2.68 -0.52
CA ILE A 32 10.87 1.62 -1.29
C ILE A 32 12.20 1.25 -0.61
N GLU A 33 13.01 2.24 -0.24
CA GLU A 33 14.30 2.01 0.42
C GLU A 33 14.15 1.31 1.78
N GLU A 34 13.12 1.64 2.57
CA GLU A 34 12.86 0.94 3.83
C GLU A 34 12.40 -0.51 3.60
N LEU A 35 11.55 -0.77 2.60
CA LEU A 35 11.14 -2.14 2.27
C LEU A 35 12.36 -2.99 1.91
N GLU A 36 13.25 -2.46 1.07
CA GLU A 36 14.47 -3.15 0.65
C GLU A 36 15.43 -3.37 1.81
N ARG A 37 15.85 -2.30 2.50
CA ARG A 37 16.93 -2.36 3.49
C ARG A 37 16.45 -2.78 4.88
N GLY A 38 15.26 -2.35 5.27
CA GLY A 38 14.68 -2.58 6.59
C GLY A 38 13.90 -3.89 6.69
N TRP A 39 13.26 -4.30 5.59
CA TRP A 39 12.39 -5.48 5.57
C TRP A 39 12.91 -6.62 4.67
N GLY A 40 14.02 -6.39 3.96
CA GLY A 40 14.63 -7.39 3.08
C GLY A 40 13.72 -7.78 1.91
N VAL A 41 12.89 -6.85 1.45
CA VAL A 41 12.02 -7.03 0.29
C VAL A 41 12.87 -6.90 -0.97
N GLU A 42 12.72 -7.85 -1.88
CA GLU A 42 13.44 -7.87 -3.16
C GLU A 42 12.52 -7.64 -4.35
N VAL A 43 11.22 -7.89 -4.16
CA VAL A 43 10.19 -7.76 -5.19
C VAL A 43 8.99 -7.02 -4.62
N ILE A 44 8.50 -6.02 -5.35
CA ILE A 44 7.31 -5.27 -4.99
C ILE A 44 6.20 -5.68 -5.97
N GLU A 45 5.11 -6.24 -5.43
CA GLU A 45 3.98 -6.75 -6.19
C GLU A 45 2.76 -5.84 -5.99
N PRO A 46 2.49 -4.89 -6.91
CA PRO A 46 1.30 -4.06 -6.83
C PRO A 46 0.03 -4.85 -7.18
N LEU A 47 -1.12 -4.35 -6.73
CA LEU A 47 -2.40 -4.87 -7.19
C LEU A 47 -2.51 -4.75 -8.73
N PRO A 48 -3.01 -5.78 -9.42
CA PRO A 48 -3.47 -5.67 -10.79
C PRO A 48 -4.46 -4.50 -10.94
N PRO A 49 -4.52 -3.81 -12.09
CA PRO A 49 -5.31 -2.59 -12.27
C PRO A 49 -6.78 -2.70 -11.82
N GLU A 50 -7.44 -3.82 -12.11
CA GLU A 50 -8.84 -4.04 -11.70
C GLU A 50 -8.99 -4.17 -10.18
N LEU A 51 -8.04 -4.84 -9.50
CA LEU A 51 -8.03 -4.96 -8.05
C LEU A 51 -7.62 -3.66 -7.37
N GLN A 52 -6.73 -2.88 -8.00
CA GLN A 52 -6.35 -1.55 -7.54
C GLN A 52 -7.54 -0.60 -7.53
N LYS A 53 -8.37 -0.64 -8.59
CA LYS A 53 -9.62 0.12 -8.68
C LYS A 53 -10.61 -0.28 -7.60
N LEU A 54 -10.78 -1.58 -7.37
CA LEU A 54 -11.63 -2.13 -6.32
C LEU A 54 -11.16 -1.65 -4.94
N TRP A 55 -9.88 -1.82 -4.62
CA TRP A 55 -9.31 -1.40 -3.33
C TRP A 55 -9.47 0.11 -3.07
N SER A 56 -9.35 0.93 -4.12
CA SER A 56 -9.43 2.39 -4.01
C SER A 56 -10.86 2.94 -4.04
N SER A 57 -11.87 2.10 -4.27
CA SER A 57 -13.27 2.53 -4.49
C SER A 57 -14.26 1.80 -3.57
N VAL A 58 -13.88 1.57 -2.32
CA VAL A 58 -14.70 0.88 -1.32
C VAL A 58 -16.08 1.55 -1.19
N PRO A 59 -17.20 0.86 -1.51
CA PRO A 59 -18.51 1.50 -1.51
C PRO A 59 -19.03 1.72 -0.08
N PRO A 60 -19.49 2.93 0.27
CA PRO A 60 -19.88 3.27 1.64
C PRO A 60 -21.26 2.72 2.06
N HIS A 61 -22.01 2.15 1.12
CA HIS A 61 -23.38 1.67 1.35
C HIS A 61 -23.47 0.15 1.53
N LEU A 62 -22.34 -0.57 1.46
CA LEU A 62 -22.32 -2.01 1.69
C LEU A 62 -22.31 -2.31 3.19
N ASP A 63 -23.22 -3.19 3.62
CA ASP A 63 -23.27 -3.66 5.00
C ASP A 63 -22.04 -4.51 5.38
N SER A 64 -21.43 -5.18 4.39
CA SER A 64 -20.24 -6.00 4.56
C SER A 64 -19.31 -5.90 3.35
N LEU A 65 -18.02 -5.87 3.63
CA LEU A 65 -16.97 -5.81 2.62
C LEU A 65 -16.43 -7.20 2.22
N SER A 66 -16.87 -8.29 2.87
CA SER A 66 -16.27 -9.62 2.66
C SER A 66 -16.38 -10.12 1.22
N GLN A 67 -17.56 -10.03 0.60
CA GLN A 67 -17.75 -10.42 -0.80
C GLN A 67 -17.09 -9.44 -1.77
N TYR A 68 -17.17 -8.14 -1.45
CA TYR A 68 -16.57 -7.09 -2.26
C TYR A 68 -15.05 -7.26 -2.36
N LEU A 69 -14.38 -7.59 -1.25
CA LEU A 69 -12.93 -7.74 -1.19
C LEU A 69 -12.42 -9.14 -1.53
N ALA A 70 -13.30 -10.12 -1.75
CA ALA A 70 -12.90 -11.49 -2.08
C ALA A 70 -11.85 -11.56 -3.19
N PRO A 71 -11.96 -10.83 -4.32
CA PRO A 71 -10.93 -10.86 -5.37
C PRO A 71 -9.55 -10.38 -4.92
N VAL A 72 -9.49 -9.41 -3.99
CA VAL A 72 -8.23 -8.91 -3.43
C VAL A 72 -7.62 -9.94 -2.48
N LEU A 73 -8.44 -10.56 -1.63
CA LEU A 73 -7.98 -11.59 -0.70
C LEU A 73 -7.50 -12.84 -1.45
N GLU A 74 -8.22 -13.29 -2.47
CA GLU A 74 -7.82 -14.39 -3.35
C GLU A 74 -6.51 -14.10 -4.08
N TRP A 75 -6.29 -12.85 -4.51
CA TRP A 75 -5.01 -12.44 -5.07
C TRP A 75 -3.87 -12.57 -4.05
N MET A 76 -4.08 -12.12 -2.80
CA MET A 76 -3.07 -12.28 -1.73
C MET A 76 -2.74 -13.76 -1.49
N GLU A 77 -3.73 -14.64 -1.50
CA GLU A 77 -3.54 -16.08 -1.32
C GLU A 77 -2.75 -16.72 -2.45
N LYS A 78 -2.99 -16.26 -3.67
CA LYS A 78 -2.35 -16.82 -4.87
C LYS A 78 -0.86 -16.49 -4.94
N ILE A 79 -0.46 -15.30 -4.47
CA ILE A 79 0.91 -14.81 -4.68
C ILE A 79 1.71 -14.65 -3.37
N GLY A 80 1.05 -14.59 -2.21
CA GLY A 80 1.69 -14.39 -0.93
C GLY A 80 2.19 -15.71 -0.33
N GLU A 81 3.41 -15.68 0.19
CA GLU A 81 4.04 -16.82 0.86
C GLU A 81 4.44 -16.47 2.30
N PRO A 82 4.53 -17.47 3.21
CA PRO A 82 5.03 -17.23 4.55
C PRO A 82 6.39 -16.54 4.55
N GLY A 83 6.49 -15.42 5.29
CA GLY A 83 7.69 -14.60 5.35
C GLY A 83 7.70 -13.39 4.42
N ASP A 84 6.75 -13.28 3.49
CA ASP A 84 6.52 -12.05 2.70
C ASP A 84 6.01 -10.90 3.56
N LYS A 85 5.91 -9.72 2.95
CA LYS A 85 5.29 -8.52 3.50
C LYS A 85 4.05 -8.14 2.72
N ALA A 86 3.09 -7.51 3.38
CA ALA A 86 1.99 -6.82 2.72
C ALA A 86 1.90 -5.40 3.26
N VAL A 87 2.08 -4.38 2.43
CA VAL A 87 1.83 -2.99 2.81
C VAL A 87 0.34 -2.71 2.62
N ILE A 88 -0.39 -2.53 3.71
CA ILE A 88 -1.86 -2.44 3.70
C ILE A 88 -2.30 -1.10 4.29
N GLN A 89 -2.92 -0.24 3.48
CA GLN A 89 -3.48 1.05 3.89
C GLN A 89 -4.72 1.40 3.05
N GLY A 90 -5.73 2.00 3.68
CA GLY A 90 -6.98 2.36 3.01
C GLY A 90 -8.15 2.43 3.98
N ASP A 91 -9.33 2.05 3.49
CA ASP A 91 -10.56 1.93 4.29
C ASP A 91 -10.36 1.01 5.50
N PHE A 92 -10.86 1.40 6.68
CA PHE A 92 -10.61 0.66 7.92
C PHE A 92 -11.17 -0.76 7.90
N GLY A 93 -12.36 -0.96 7.31
CA GLY A 93 -12.98 -2.28 7.20
C GLY A 93 -12.21 -3.18 6.22
N ALA A 94 -11.78 -2.61 5.09
CA ALA A 94 -10.97 -3.32 4.12
C ALA A 94 -9.59 -3.71 4.66
N VAL A 95 -8.92 -2.77 5.33
CA VAL A 95 -7.64 -2.99 6.00
C VAL A 95 -7.76 -4.10 7.03
N TYR A 96 -8.78 -4.09 7.88
CA TYR A 96 -8.96 -5.13 8.90
C TYR A 96 -9.04 -6.54 8.28
N LEU A 97 -9.85 -6.71 7.24
CA LEU A 97 -10.02 -8.00 6.57
C LEU A 97 -8.72 -8.46 5.88
N ALA A 98 -8.02 -7.56 5.20
CA ALA A 98 -6.75 -7.88 4.54
C ALA A 98 -5.62 -8.18 5.54
N VAL A 99 -5.52 -7.44 6.64
CA VAL A 99 -4.55 -7.68 7.72
C VAL A 99 -4.76 -9.05 8.34
N ARG A 100 -6.02 -9.40 8.64
CA ARG A 100 -6.37 -10.72 9.13
C ARG A 100 -5.94 -11.81 8.16
N ARG A 101 -6.24 -11.63 6.86
CA ARG A 101 -5.87 -12.62 5.85
C ARG A 101 -4.36 -12.76 5.70
N ALA A 102 -3.61 -11.65 5.75
CA ALA A 102 -2.15 -11.67 5.71
C ALA A 102 -1.58 -12.53 6.85
N PHE A 103 -2.05 -12.35 8.08
CA PHE A 103 -1.60 -13.16 9.21
C PHE A 103 -1.92 -14.65 9.04
N GLU A 104 -3.10 -15.00 8.54
CA GLU A 104 -3.48 -16.39 8.24
C GLU A 104 -2.55 -17.04 7.19
N LEU A 105 -2.03 -16.25 6.25
CA LEU A 105 -1.08 -16.70 5.22
C LEU A 105 0.39 -16.71 5.69
N GLY A 106 0.69 -16.26 6.91
CA GLY A 106 2.07 -16.06 7.36
C GLY A 106 2.78 -14.89 6.69
N VAL A 107 2.04 -14.03 5.98
CA VAL A 107 2.51 -12.76 5.42
C VAL A 107 2.50 -11.71 6.55
N THR A 108 3.55 -10.91 6.66
CA THR A 108 3.60 -9.86 7.72
C THR A 108 2.97 -8.56 7.21
N PRO A 109 1.79 -8.16 7.72
CA PRO A 109 1.15 -6.91 7.29
C PRO A 109 1.82 -5.69 7.92
N LEU A 110 2.13 -4.70 7.09
CA LEU A 110 2.80 -3.45 7.42
C LEU A 110 1.92 -2.24 7.08
N TYR A 111 2.09 -1.15 7.82
CA TYR A 111 1.55 0.16 7.46
C TYR A 111 2.59 1.25 7.64
N ALA A 112 2.58 2.24 6.75
CA ALA A 112 3.44 3.40 6.82
C ALA A 112 2.97 4.36 7.92
N THR A 113 3.91 4.86 8.71
CA THR A 113 3.67 5.95 9.67
C THR A 113 4.30 7.22 9.16
N THR A 114 3.58 8.34 9.31
CA THR A 114 4.03 9.63 8.82
C THR A 114 4.15 10.65 9.95
N ARG A 115 5.11 11.57 9.80
CA ARG A 115 5.17 12.81 10.59
C ARG A 115 4.54 13.92 9.76
N ARG A 116 3.70 14.73 10.42
CA ARG A 116 3.07 15.91 9.83
C ARG A 116 3.94 17.13 10.09
N GLU A 117 4.31 17.84 9.03
CA GLU A 117 4.97 19.14 9.08
C GLU A 117 4.03 20.18 8.48
N VAL A 118 3.97 21.36 9.10
CA VAL A 118 3.22 22.50 8.58
C VAL A 118 4.22 23.58 8.21
N ARG A 119 4.14 24.08 6.97
CA ARG A 119 4.95 25.19 6.48
C ARG A 119 4.04 26.34 6.09
N GLU A 120 4.38 27.54 6.50
CA GLU A 120 3.68 28.75 6.09
C GLU A 120 4.54 29.49 5.07
N VAL A 121 3.95 29.78 3.91
CA VAL A 121 4.61 30.45 2.80
C VAL A 121 3.86 31.76 2.56
N LEU A 122 4.46 32.88 2.96
CA LEU A 122 3.95 34.21 2.66
C LEU A 122 3.95 34.42 1.14
N GLN A 123 2.83 34.84 0.61
CA GLN A 123 2.65 35.11 -0.81
C GLN A 123 2.91 36.60 -1.11
N PRO A 124 3.25 36.96 -2.37
CA PRO A 124 3.48 38.36 -2.76
C PRO A 124 2.29 39.29 -2.53
N ASP A 125 1.06 38.77 -2.47
CA ASP A 125 -0.18 39.53 -2.22
C ASP A 125 -0.48 39.74 -0.72
N GLY A 126 0.42 39.29 0.17
CA GLY A 126 0.26 39.36 1.62
C GLY A 126 -0.54 38.21 2.23
N SER A 127 -1.07 37.28 1.43
CA SER A 127 -1.73 36.08 1.93
C SER A 127 -0.71 35.05 2.44
N VAL A 128 -1.14 34.14 3.34
CA VAL A 128 -0.30 33.06 3.86
C VAL A 128 -0.83 31.72 3.36
N LYS A 129 0.00 30.99 2.60
CA LYS A 129 -0.30 29.62 2.17
C LYS A 129 0.20 28.64 3.22
N GLN A 130 -0.67 27.77 3.71
CA GLN A 130 -0.28 26.67 4.59
C GLN A 130 -0.06 25.40 3.76
N GLU A 131 1.14 24.83 3.82
CA GLU A 131 1.49 23.55 3.21
C GLU A 131 1.59 22.47 4.29
N ARG A 132 0.81 21.40 4.14
CA ARG A 132 0.85 20.24 5.02
C ARG A 132 1.67 19.15 4.35
N VAL A 133 2.84 18.87 4.90
CA VAL A 133 3.77 17.86 4.39
C VAL A 133 3.66 16.61 5.26
N PHE A 134 3.43 15.46 4.63
CA PHE A 134 3.44 14.15 5.27
C PHE A 134 4.73 13.45 4.87
N ARG A 135 5.64 13.28 5.84
CA ARG A 135 6.91 12.56 5.61
C ARG A 135 6.82 11.15 6.15
N HIS A 136 7.26 10.17 5.37
CA HIS A 136 7.39 8.81 5.84
C HIS A 136 8.39 8.75 7.01
N VAL A 137 8.07 7.96 8.03
CA VAL A 137 8.94 7.78 9.21
C VAL A 137 9.43 6.34 9.25
N ARG A 138 8.50 5.39 9.18
CA ARG A 138 8.78 3.95 9.14
C ARG A 138 7.53 3.15 8.82
N PHE A 139 7.73 1.90 8.40
CA PHE A 139 6.72 0.85 8.49
C PHE A 139 6.62 0.30 9.91
N ARG A 140 5.40 -0.10 10.28
CA ARG A 140 5.10 -0.86 11.49
C ARG A 140 4.29 -2.09 11.12
N VAL A 141 4.52 -3.18 11.84
CA VAL A 141 3.65 -4.36 11.76
C VAL A 141 2.31 -4.00 12.41
N TYR A 142 1.20 -4.40 11.79
CA TYR A 142 -0.11 -4.33 12.45
C TYR A 142 -0.12 -5.16 13.75
N GLY A 143 -0.95 -4.77 14.71
CA GLY A 143 -1.15 -5.54 15.94
C GLY A 143 -1.77 -6.92 15.66
N ARG A 144 -1.51 -7.87 16.56
CA ARG A 144 -2.15 -9.18 16.60
C ARG A 144 -3.20 -9.21 17.69
#